data_AF-A0A936W0C5-F1
#
_entry.id   AF-A0A936W0C5-F1
#
_cell.length_a   1.000
_cell.length_b   1.000
_cell.length_c   1.000
_cell.angle_alpha   90.00
_cell.angle_beta   90.00
_cell.angle_gamma   90.00
#
_symmetry.space_group_name_H-M   'P 1'
#
loop_
_entity.id
_entity.type
_entity.pdbx_description
1 polymer ?
#
loop_
_entity_poly.entity_id
_entity_poly.type
_entity_poly.pdbx_seq_one_letter_code
_entity_poly.pdbx_strand_id
1 'polypeptide(L)'
;MIPALKKDSVWIGLMFGLILPIVVYLLLLLIYQLMDTMGLFSDVGFAEDFRTRTLALIAICSNLIFMQTFRKLNHHHETTRGILIASMILVGIWFWKFGFKMLQF
;
A
#
# COMPACT_ATOMS: atom_id res chain seq x y z
N MET A 1 3.44 -25.70 -4.09
CA MET A 1 2.02 -25.32 -4.02
C MET A 1 1.65 -25.25 -2.54
N ILE A 2 1.51 -24.05 -1.96
CA ILE A 2 1.31 -23.88 -0.52
C ILE A 2 -0.14 -24.33 -0.18
N PRO A 3 -0.33 -25.40 0.61
CA PRO A 3 -1.65 -26.02 0.83
C PRO A 3 -2.66 -25.12 1.56
N ALA A 4 -2.21 -24.00 2.13
CA ALA A 4 -3.07 -23.01 2.80
C ALA A 4 -3.96 -22.20 1.85
N LEU A 5 -3.71 -22.20 0.53
CA LEU A 5 -4.44 -21.40 -0.46
C LEU A 5 -5.66 -22.11 -1.09
N LYS A 6 -6.10 -23.26 -0.55
CA LYS A 6 -7.29 -23.95 -1.08
C LYS A 6 -8.61 -23.31 -0.67
N LYS A 7 -8.60 -22.38 0.30
CA LYS A 7 -9.78 -21.69 0.81
C LYS A 7 -9.84 -20.29 0.21
N ASP A 8 -10.44 -20.17 -0.98
CA ASP A 8 -10.76 -18.87 -1.55
C ASP A 8 -11.72 -18.16 -0.58
N SER A 9 -11.29 -17.04 -0.03
CA SER A 9 -12.11 -16.28 0.91
C SER A 9 -11.75 -14.81 0.87
N VAL A 10 -12.79 -13.98 0.87
CA VAL A 10 -12.68 -12.53 0.94
C VAL A 10 -11.85 -12.09 2.15
N TRP A 11 -11.95 -12.82 3.26
CA TRP A 11 -11.20 -12.54 4.50
C TRP A 11 -9.69 -12.68 4.34
N ILE A 12 -9.21 -13.71 3.64
CA ILE A 12 -7.78 -13.86 3.34
C ILE A 12 -7.31 -12.71 2.45
N GLY A 13 -8.09 -12.38 1.41
CA GLY A 13 -7.80 -11.24 0.55
C GLY A 13 -7.72 -9.93 1.31
N LEU A 14 -8.62 -9.70 2.26
CA LEU A 14 -8.64 -8.51 3.11
C LEU A 14 -7.38 -8.40 3.98
N MET A 15 -7.00 -9.49 4.64
CA MET A 15 -5.79 -9.53 5.48
C MET A 15 -4.52 -9.26 4.66
N PHE A 16 -4.37 -9.93 3.52
CA PHE A 16 -3.25 -9.68 2.62
C PHE A 16 -3.25 -8.24 2.09
N GLY A 17 -4.41 -7.73 1.67
CA GLY A 17 -4.55 -6.36 1.17
C GLY A 17 -4.31 -5.28 2.23
N LEU A 18 -4.35 -5.61 3.52
CA LEU A 18 -4.00 -4.67 4.60
C LEU A 18 -2.52 -4.79 5.00
N ILE A 19 -2.00 -6.02 5.12
CA ILE A 19 -0.64 -6.27 5.60
C ILE A 19 0.39 -5.92 4.53
N LEU A 20 0.14 -6.25 3.26
CA LEU A 20 1.11 -6.03 2.18
C LEU A 20 1.49 -4.55 2.02
N PRO A 21 0.54 -3.58 1.98
CA PRO A 21 0.87 -2.17 1.92
C PRO A 21 1.71 -1.71 3.11
N ILE A 22 1.45 -2.23 4.31
CA ILE A 22 2.25 -1.88 5.50
C ILE A 22 3.69 -2.33 5.32
N VAL A 23 3.90 -3.56 4.86
CA VAL A 23 5.25 -4.09 4.58
C VAL A 23 5.96 -3.28 3.50
N VAL A 24 5.26 -2.97 2.40
CA VAL A 24 5.81 -2.16 1.31
C VAL A 24 6.16 -0.75 1.79
N TYR A 25 5.31 -0.14 2.60
CA TYR A 25 5.57 1.18 3.17
C TYR A 25 6.83 1.20 4.06
N LEU A 26 6.99 0.20 4.94
CA LEU A 26 8.19 0.07 5.77
C LEU A 26 9.46 -0.15 4.93
N LEU A 27 9.36 -0.95 3.87
CA LEU A 27 10.47 -1.19 2.95
C LEU A 27 10.86 0.09 2.21
N LEU A 28 9.87 0.85 1.72
CA LEU A 28 10.11 2.13 1.07
C LEU A 28 10.74 3.15 2.03
N LEU A 29 10.30 3.17 3.30
CA LEU A 29 10.92 4.00 4.33
C LEU A 29 12.40 3.65 4.55
N LEU A 30 12.73 2.36 4.57
CA LEU A 30 14.12 1.92 4.75
C LEU A 30 14.99 2.33 3.56
N ILE A 31 14.50 2.13 2.33
CA ILE A 31 15.18 2.60 1.12
C ILE A 31 15.39 4.12 1.20
N TYR A 32 14.35 4.83 1.59
CA TYR A 32 14.38 6.28 1.73
C TYR A 32 15.46 6.72 2.73
N GLN A 33 15.48 6.14 3.92
CA GLN A 33 16.47 6.43 4.95
C GLN A 33 17.90 6.14 4.47
N LEU A 34 18.10 5.04 3.75
CA LEU A 34 19.41 4.71 3.19
C LEU A 34 19.88 5.77 2.19
N MET A 35 18.99 6.20 1.29
CA MET A 35 19.31 7.25 0.32
C MET A 35 19.55 8.61 0.98
N ASP A 36 18.81 8.92 2.05
CA ASP A 36 18.97 10.13 2.86
C ASP A 36 20.36 10.15 3.53
N THR A 37 20.81 9.03 4.10
CA THR A 37 22.18 8.90 4.68
C THR A 37 23.30 9.06 3.65
N MET A 38 23.02 8.77 2.37
CA MET A 38 23.95 8.98 1.26
C MET A 38 23.94 10.42 0.73
N GLY A 39 23.08 11.29 1.27
CA GLY A 39 22.92 12.68 0.82
C GLY A 39 22.27 12.81 -0.55
N LEU A 40 21.55 11.78 -1.02
CA LEU A 40 20.91 11.78 -2.35
C LEU A 40 19.63 12.62 -2.40
N PHE A 41 19.05 12.95 -1.24
CA PHE A 41 17.84 13.73 -1.14
C PHE A 41 18.07 15.00 -0.32
N SER A 42 17.55 16.12 -0.82
CA SER A 42 17.40 17.35 -0.05
C SER A 42 15.91 17.59 0.23
N ASP A 43 15.57 17.99 1.44
CA ASP A 43 14.20 18.37 1.83
C ASP A 43 13.77 19.74 1.28
N VAL A 44 14.65 20.39 0.53
CA VAL A 44 14.50 21.79 0.14
C VAL A 44 13.45 21.91 -0.97
N GLY A 45 12.32 22.54 -0.64
CA GLY A 45 11.25 22.86 -1.60
C GLY A 45 10.07 21.88 -1.65
N PHE A 46 10.06 20.83 -0.83
CA PHE A 46 8.90 19.95 -0.71
C PHE A 46 7.86 20.48 0.28
N ALA A 47 6.58 20.22 -0.02
CA ALA A 47 5.48 20.50 0.90
C ALA A 47 5.57 19.63 2.16
N GLU A 48 5.02 20.12 3.28
CA GLU A 48 4.98 19.38 4.54
C GLU A 48 4.32 18.00 4.35
N ASP A 49 4.91 16.96 4.93
CA ASP A 49 4.50 15.56 4.80
C ASP A 49 4.52 14.99 3.36
N PHE A 50 5.09 15.67 2.36
CA PHE A 50 5.09 15.20 0.95
C PHE A 50 5.66 13.78 0.81
N ARG A 51 6.76 13.49 1.51
CA ARG A 51 7.40 12.17 1.55
C ARG A 51 6.44 11.11 2.08
N THR A 52 5.92 11.31 3.28
CA THR A 52 4.99 10.38 3.95
C THR A 52 3.74 10.13 3.12
N ARG A 53 3.18 11.18 2.51
CA ARG A 53 1.99 11.10 1.64
C ARG A 53 2.25 10.24 0.42
N THR A 54 3.36 10.50 -0.28
CA THR A 54 3.72 9.82 -1.52
C THR A 54 4.09 8.36 -1.28
N LEU A 55 4.89 8.09 -0.25
CA LEU A 55 5.27 6.73 0.15
C LEU A 55 4.03 5.90 0.53
N ALA A 56 3.09 6.49 1.26
CA ALA A 56 1.84 5.82 1.62
C ALA A 56 0.97 5.49 0.39
N LEU A 57 0.86 6.42 -0.58
CA LEU A 57 0.14 6.15 -1.83
C LEU A 57 0.81 5.03 -2.63
N ILE A 58 2.14 5.06 -2.80
CA ILE A 58 2.87 4.01 -3.53
C ILE A 58 2.65 2.65 -2.85
N ALA A 59 2.72 2.62 -1.52
CA ALA A 59 2.48 1.41 -0.75
C ALA A 59 1.05 0.88 -0.94
N ILE A 60 0.03 1.74 -0.93
CA ILE A 60 -1.35 1.33 -1.23
C ILE A 60 -1.48 0.83 -2.67
N CYS A 61 -0.89 1.54 -3.64
CA CYS A 61 -0.91 1.15 -5.05
C CYS A 61 -0.22 -0.20 -5.32
N SER A 62 0.71 -0.63 -4.45
CA SER A 62 1.33 -1.95 -4.55
C SER A 62 0.29 -3.09 -4.47
N ASN A 63 -0.87 -2.89 -3.82
CA ASN A 63 -1.97 -3.86 -3.86
C ASN A 63 -2.47 -4.16 -5.27
N LEU A 64 -2.38 -3.22 -6.21
CA LEU A 64 -2.76 -3.47 -7.61
C LEU A 64 -1.81 -4.48 -8.28
N ILE A 65 -0.51 -4.39 -7.98
CA ILE A 65 0.52 -5.32 -8.46
C ILE A 65 0.27 -6.71 -7.84
N PHE A 66 -0.03 -6.76 -6.55
CA PHE A 66 -0.37 -8.02 -5.87
C PHE A 66 -1.67 -8.62 -6.40
N MET A 67 -2.71 -7.82 -6.64
CA MET A 67 -3.95 -8.27 -7.26
C MET A 67 -3.72 -8.88 -8.64
N GLN A 68 -2.92 -8.23 -9.49
CA GLN A 68 -2.56 -8.77 -10.81
C GLN A 68 -1.78 -10.08 -10.69
N THR A 69 -0.86 -10.17 -9.74
CA THR A 69 -0.07 -11.38 -9.47
C THR A 69 -0.95 -12.53 -8.98
N PHE A 70 -1.81 -12.29 -7.99
CA PHE A 70 -2.75 -13.27 -7.46
C PHE A 70 -3.72 -13.74 -8.53
N ARG A 71 -4.28 -12.83 -9.33
CA ARG A 71 -5.18 -13.16 -10.45
C ARG A 71 -4.51 -14.03 -11.50
N LYS A 72 -3.20 -13.87 -11.75
CA LYS A 72 -2.43 -14.66 -12.72
C LYS A 72 -2.00 -16.02 -12.17
N LEU A 73 -1.66 -16.11 -10.88
CA LEU A 73 -1.23 -17.36 -10.24
C LEU A 73 -2.40 -18.25 -9.82
N ASN A 74 -3.48 -17.67 -9.34
CA ASN A 74 -4.61 -18.38 -8.77
C ASN A 74 -5.90 -17.74 -9.29
N HIS A 75 -6.74 -18.50 -9.97
CA HIS A 75 -8.08 -18.10 -10.43
C HIS A 75 -9.06 -17.92 -9.25
N HIS A 76 -8.68 -17.13 -8.24
CA HIS A 76 -9.42 -16.89 -7.00
C HIS A 76 -10.06 -15.50 -7.01
N HIS A 77 -11.33 -15.46 -7.40
CA HIS A 77 -12.08 -14.22 -7.56
C HIS A 77 -12.44 -13.58 -6.21
N GLU A 78 -12.71 -14.38 -5.17
CA GLU A 78 -13.13 -13.88 -3.85
C GLU A 78 -11.98 -13.21 -3.10
N THR A 79 -10.79 -13.81 -3.14
CA THR A 79 -9.56 -13.25 -2.57
C THR A 79 -9.20 -11.91 -3.22
N THR A 80 -9.35 -11.79 -4.54
CA THR A 80 -9.10 -10.52 -5.26
C THR A 80 -10.06 -9.41 -4.81
N ARG A 81 -11.33 -9.74 -4.55
CA ARG A 81 -12.32 -8.79 -4.02
C ARG A 81 -11.93 -8.29 -2.62
N GLY A 82 -11.42 -9.18 -1.77
CA GLY A 82 -10.92 -8.82 -0.43
C GLY A 82 -9.80 -7.78 -0.49
N ILE A 83 -8.82 -7.95 -1.39
CA ILE A 83 -7.72 -7.00 -1.56
C ILE A 83 -8.23 -5.64 -2.04
N LEU A 84 -9.22 -5.63 -2.94
CA LEU A 84 -9.86 -4.42 -3.43
C LEU A 84 -10.55 -3.63 -2.30
N ILE A 85 -11.31 -4.33 -1.45
CA ILE A 85 -11.97 -3.73 -0.28
C ILE A 85 -10.93 -3.15 0.68
N ALA A 86 -9.85 -3.88 0.98
CA ALA A 86 -8.77 -3.39 1.84
C ALA A 86 -8.12 -2.12 1.26
N SER A 87 -7.88 -2.09 -0.05
CA SER A 87 -7.30 -0.94 -0.74
C SER A 87 -8.21 0.29 -0.63
N MET A 88 -9.52 0.12 -0.79
CA MET A 88 -10.50 1.20 -0.63
C MET A 88 -10.50 1.77 0.79
N ILE A 89 -10.42 0.91 1.81
CA ILE A 89 -10.33 1.34 3.21
C ILE A 89 -9.04 2.15 3.44
N LEU A 90 -7.89 1.67 2.95
CA LEU A 90 -6.61 2.35 3.10
C LEU A 90 -6.59 3.71 2.38
N VAL A 91 -7.14 3.79 1.18
CA VAL A 91 -7.31 5.07 0.44
C VAL A 91 -8.21 6.02 1.24
N GLY A 92 -9.32 5.53 1.80
CA GLY A 92 -10.21 6.33 2.65
C GLY A 92 -9.50 6.90 3.88
N ILE A 93 -8.71 6.07 4.57
CA ILE A 93 -7.88 6.50 5.72
C ILE A 93 -6.84 7.54 5.29
N TRP A 94 -6.19 7.33 4.14
CA TRP A 94 -5.22 8.26 3.59
C TRP A 94 -5.86 9.62 3.27
N PHE A 95 -7.03 9.63 2.63
CA PHE A 95 -7.79 10.85 2.35
C PHE A 95 -8.22 11.55 3.64
N TRP A 96 -8.67 10.83 4.65
CA TRP A 96 -9.03 11.43 5.93
C TRP A 96 -7.82 12.11 6.60
N LYS A 97 -6.66 11.45 6.59
CA LYS A 97 -5.45 11.94 7.26
C LYS A 97 -4.79 13.12 6.52
N PHE A 98 -4.70 13.04 5.19
CA PHE A 98 -3.94 14.00 4.38
C PHE A 98 -4.83 14.92 3.54
N GLY A 99 -5.98 14.43 3.08
CA GLY A 99 -6.94 15.22 2.30
C GLY A 99 -7.58 16.33 3.12
N PHE A 100 -7.91 16.08 4.39
CA PHE A 100 -8.45 17.14 5.27
C PHE A 100 -7.44 18.27 5.48
N LYS A 101 -6.14 17.94 5.65
CA LYS A 101 -5.05 18.92 5.68
C LYS A 101 -4.91 19.72 4.39
N MET A 102 -5.23 19.14 3.22
CA MET A 102 -5.15 19.82 1.93
C MET A 102 -6.36 20.71 1.62
N LEU A 103 -7.53 20.42 2.20
CA LEU A 103 -8.76 21.19 1.98
C LEU A 103 -8.90 22.42 2.87
N GLN A 104 -8.05 22.56 3.91
CA GLN A 104 -8.02 23.73 4.80
C GLN A 104 -7.08 24.85 4.32
N PHE A 105 -6.61 24.78 3.08
CA PHE A 105 -5.89 25.88 2.42
C PHE A 105 -6.84 26.89 1.80
#